data_AF-A0A7V1Y359-F1
#
_entry.id   AF-A0A7V1Y359-F1
#
_cell.length_a   1.000
_cell.length_b   1.000
_cell.length_c   1.000
_cell.angle_alpha   90.00
_cell.angle_beta   90.00
_cell.angle_gamma   90.00
#
_symmetry.space_group_name_H-M   'P 1'
#
loop_
_entity.id
_entity.type
_entity.pdbx_description
1 polymer ?
#
loop_
_entity_poly.entity_id
_entity_poly.type
_entity_poly.pdbx_seq_one_letter_code
_entity_poly.pdbx_strand_id
1 'polypeptide(L)'
;MKKQGTVGQRIGCVAVCRITLFAAFVVFLNSTLAFTNHALAAPAQKKAPAKAGQSSAIIAAAQRYVEAVAVGDRVAAGRLDFACQYQMTGAGTKRLTAFPAETHPIYGACWNTLTETHRTAVEHRDQVMDVIWPGQGTLVFFTEDVDRYAPSFFFMEQLGHSPPGGGLRAEPLDSQPIPTVSFPFGRDGKMAGAAAALVRLRITYKDPLLSPITFAPGSYKFMSTTKRPRVAVRAVTVRCVVLSGLRKLGFPGDVAVVNLPAAPSTATTAVVPFSTEASRGEADSVAFWRAGDASGTLLAAVARAALFPDLRDRVSMLNRVLIVDPNQPEALTLLSRHLYREILANAAASHKIAIPEGGVATRFHELYWDIYAQTTRTDLSLGMEMGGFDKPTPADYLYRMIPAMERLAELQPGDLENRYHLSAAYRWNNDQLAAIATAETLVQDIPDTRPALRARAMLDLAWSRIARVSWNRTLDDPQIQRAYKEAEDAFKLTDQPLDKFVGAYTMAYSLAFTPKRDNQAMLRHLTDAREWYLQLPGATPASWQYLLSNDTLKGVLAADPIFAPLIAAQ
;
A
#
# COMPACT_ATOMS: atom_id res chain seq x y z
N MET A 1 -8.13 -63.91 -20.39
CA MET A 1 -6.99 -64.43 -21.19
C MET A 1 -6.10 -63.25 -21.64
N LYS A 2 -4.94 -63.55 -22.23
CA LYS A 2 -4.01 -62.70 -23.04
C LYS A 2 -4.71 -61.54 -23.79
N LYS A 3 -4.11 -60.37 -24.09
CA LYS A 3 -2.71 -59.83 -23.98
C LYS A 3 -2.76 -58.27 -24.05
N GLN A 4 -1.85 -57.51 -23.43
CA GLN A 4 -0.68 -56.80 -24.03
C GLN A 4 -0.90 -56.11 -25.41
N GLY A 5 -0.48 -54.85 -25.64
CA GLY A 5 0.11 -53.86 -24.71
C GLY A 5 0.84 -52.67 -25.37
N THR A 6 1.44 -51.82 -24.52
CA THR A 6 2.64 -50.96 -24.73
C THR A 6 2.77 -49.99 -25.92
N VAL A 7 2.97 -48.70 -25.60
CA VAL A 7 3.69 -47.69 -26.42
C VAL A 7 4.77 -47.05 -25.52
N GLY A 8 5.96 -46.78 -26.06
CA GLY A 8 7.16 -46.40 -25.28
C GLY A 8 7.64 -44.95 -25.43
N GLN A 9 7.78 -44.31 -24.26
CA GLN A 9 8.47 -43.05 -23.92
C GLN A 9 9.89 -42.82 -24.51
N ARG A 10 10.21 -41.57 -24.90
CA ARG A 10 11.47 -40.79 -24.63
C ARG A 10 11.45 -39.43 -25.37
N ILE A 11 11.47 -38.27 -24.69
CA ILE A 11 12.61 -37.45 -24.18
C ILE A 11 13.41 -36.72 -25.30
N GLY A 12 13.49 -35.37 -25.23
CA GLY A 12 14.34 -34.50 -26.06
C GLY A 12 14.19 -33.00 -25.73
N CYS A 13 15.28 -32.23 -25.66
CA CYS A 13 15.31 -30.87 -25.07
C CYS A 13 15.13 -29.68 -26.03
N VAL A 14 14.58 -28.59 -25.47
CA VAL A 14 14.96 -27.15 -25.57
C VAL A 14 15.78 -26.67 -26.79
N ALA A 15 15.30 -25.60 -27.44
CA ALA A 15 16.14 -24.64 -28.17
C ALA A 15 15.61 -23.21 -28.04
N VAL A 16 16.52 -22.21 -27.98
CA VAL A 16 16.22 -20.77 -27.88
C VAL A 16 16.37 -20.12 -29.26
N CYS A 17 15.52 -19.14 -29.59
CA CYS A 17 15.67 -18.34 -30.81
C CYS A 17 15.89 -16.85 -30.47
N ARG A 18 16.99 -16.27 -30.99
CA ARG A 18 17.25 -14.82 -31.04
C ARG A 18 17.04 -14.35 -32.48
N ILE A 19 16.48 -13.14 -32.65
CA ILE A 19 16.45 -12.44 -33.94
C ILE A 19 17.34 -11.20 -33.84
N THR A 20 18.20 -11.01 -34.84
CA THR A 20 19.20 -9.94 -34.90
C THR A 20 18.75 -8.87 -35.89
N LEU A 21 18.86 -7.59 -35.53
CA LEU A 21 18.63 -6.49 -36.48
C LEU A 21 19.82 -6.34 -37.46
N PHE A 22 19.50 -6.05 -38.72
CA PHE A 22 20.46 -5.59 -39.73
C PHE A 22 20.37 -4.06 -39.91
N ALA A 23 21.49 -3.43 -40.31
CA ALA A 23 21.59 -2.00 -40.58
C ALA A 23 21.89 -1.72 -42.07
N ALA A 24 21.57 -0.52 -42.57
CA ALA A 24 21.80 -0.07 -43.96
C ALA A 24 22.03 1.45 -44.07
N PHE A 25 22.58 1.91 -45.20
CA PHE A 25 23.17 3.25 -45.44
C PHE A 25 23.01 3.66 -46.94
N VAL A 26 23.09 4.92 -47.39
CA VAL A 26 23.31 6.20 -46.66
C VAL A 26 22.01 7.04 -46.63
N VAL A 27 21.75 8.22 -47.24
CA VAL A 27 22.47 9.23 -48.06
C VAL A 27 21.84 10.62 -47.81
N PHE A 28 22.60 11.72 -47.98
CA PHE A 28 22.09 13.12 -47.92
C PHE A 28 21.60 13.64 -49.28
N LEU A 29 20.64 14.57 -49.28
CA LEU A 29 20.69 15.75 -50.17
C LEU A 29 19.81 16.91 -49.66
N ASN A 30 20.26 18.15 -49.87
CA ASN A 30 19.54 19.38 -49.50
C ASN A 30 18.58 19.85 -50.61
N SER A 31 17.48 20.51 -50.22
CA SER A 31 16.72 21.43 -51.08
C SER A 31 15.91 22.41 -50.24
N THR A 32 16.17 23.70 -50.40
CA THR A 32 15.40 24.78 -49.74
C THR A 32 14.25 25.24 -50.63
N LEU A 33 13.04 25.36 -50.08
CA LEU A 33 11.95 26.13 -50.69
C LEU A 33 11.41 27.14 -49.66
N ALA A 34 11.44 28.42 -50.02
CA ALA A 34 10.90 29.50 -49.20
C ALA A 34 9.44 29.77 -49.59
N PHE A 35 8.56 29.87 -48.60
CA PHE A 35 7.21 30.39 -48.76
C PHE A 35 7.03 31.67 -47.94
N THR A 36 7.08 32.81 -48.63
CA THR A 36 6.78 34.13 -48.06
C THR A 36 5.28 34.37 -48.02
N ASN A 37 4.69 34.45 -46.81
CA ASN A 37 3.38 35.05 -46.61
C ASN A 37 3.54 36.37 -45.85
N HIS A 38 3.20 37.49 -46.48
CA HIS A 38 3.07 38.78 -45.81
C HIS A 38 1.64 38.95 -45.28
N ALA A 39 1.52 39.11 -43.97
CA ALA A 39 0.33 39.66 -43.31
C ALA A 39 0.78 40.90 -42.52
N LEU A 40 -0.03 41.98 -42.54
CA LEU A 40 0.42 43.28 -42.07
C LEU A 40 0.62 43.32 -40.55
N ALA A 41 1.81 43.75 -40.12
CA ALA A 41 2.11 44.02 -38.73
C ALA A 41 1.64 45.43 -38.32
N ALA A 42 0.75 45.53 -37.34
CA ALA A 42 0.52 46.77 -36.61
C ALA A 42 1.79 47.16 -35.80
N PRO A 43 2.06 48.47 -35.57
CA PRO A 43 3.29 48.90 -34.94
C PRO A 43 3.39 48.42 -33.48
N ALA A 44 4.30 47.49 -33.22
CA ALA A 44 4.53 46.94 -31.89
C ALA A 44 5.07 48.02 -30.94
N GLN A 45 4.34 48.30 -29.85
CA GLN A 45 4.86 49.10 -28.75
C GLN A 45 6.09 48.41 -28.14
N LYS A 46 7.24 49.09 -28.17
CA LYS A 46 8.48 48.59 -27.56
C LYS A 46 8.31 48.43 -26.05
N LYS A 47 8.08 47.20 -25.57
CA LYS A 47 8.28 46.86 -24.15
C LYS A 47 9.73 47.15 -23.80
N ALA A 48 9.96 48.03 -22.82
CA ALA A 48 11.28 48.19 -22.23
C ALA A 48 11.72 46.88 -21.54
N PRO A 49 13.01 46.52 -21.58
CA PRO A 49 13.48 45.32 -20.88
C PRO A 49 13.25 45.44 -19.38
N ALA A 50 12.72 44.39 -18.77
CA ALA A 50 12.52 44.34 -17.32
C ALA A 50 13.86 44.46 -16.58
N LYS A 51 13.92 45.29 -15.53
CA LYS A 51 15.15 45.46 -14.75
C LYS A 51 15.49 44.15 -14.04
N ALA A 52 16.70 43.63 -14.24
CA ALA A 52 17.14 42.33 -13.71
C ALA A 52 16.89 42.16 -12.19
N GLY A 53 17.05 43.23 -11.40
CA GLY A 53 16.79 43.22 -9.95
C GLY A 53 15.31 43.08 -9.52
N GLN A 54 14.33 43.15 -10.43
CA GLN A 54 12.94 42.82 -10.10
C GLN A 54 12.68 41.31 -10.17
N SER A 55 13.37 40.59 -11.06
CA SER A 55 13.26 39.13 -11.21
C SER A 55 13.68 38.41 -9.93
N SER A 56 14.86 38.74 -9.39
CA SER A 56 15.37 38.17 -8.14
C SER A 56 14.48 38.45 -6.93
N ALA A 57 13.91 39.65 -6.83
CA ALA A 57 13.00 40.01 -5.74
C ALA A 57 11.68 39.21 -5.78
N ILE A 58 11.15 38.95 -6.98
CA ILE A 58 9.95 38.13 -7.18
C ILE A 58 10.20 36.65 -6.86
N ILE A 59 11.33 36.10 -7.34
CA ILE A 59 11.75 34.72 -7.02
C ILE A 59 11.92 34.55 -5.51
N ALA A 60 12.62 35.49 -4.85
CA ALA A 60 12.83 35.47 -3.40
C ALA A 60 11.52 35.60 -2.60
N ALA A 61 10.52 36.34 -3.11
CA ALA A 61 9.21 36.43 -2.47
C ALA A 61 8.44 35.10 -2.53
N ALA A 62 8.49 34.40 -3.67
CA ALA A 62 7.90 33.06 -3.80
C ALA A 62 8.59 32.05 -2.87
N GLN A 63 9.92 31.99 -2.90
CA GLN A 63 10.70 31.05 -2.06
C GLN A 63 10.46 31.30 -0.57
N ARG A 64 10.49 32.55 -0.11
CA ARG A 64 10.24 32.89 1.30
C ARG A 64 8.81 32.62 1.76
N TYR A 65 7.83 32.66 0.85
CA TYR A 65 6.46 32.24 1.16
C TYR A 65 6.39 30.72 1.38
N VAL A 66 7.05 29.94 0.52
CA VAL A 66 7.17 28.48 0.69
C VAL A 66 7.85 28.15 2.02
N GLU A 67 8.99 28.77 2.32
CA GLU A 67 9.73 28.57 3.56
C GLU A 67 8.87 28.91 4.79
N ALA A 68 8.16 30.05 4.77
CA ALA A 68 7.32 30.48 5.88
C ALA A 68 6.12 29.55 6.13
N VAL A 69 5.42 29.10 5.07
CA VAL A 69 4.29 28.17 5.20
C VAL A 69 4.76 26.79 5.66
N ALA A 70 5.93 26.33 5.19
CA ALA A 70 6.50 25.04 5.58
C ALA A 70 6.89 24.99 7.08
N VAL A 71 7.34 26.11 7.68
CA VAL A 71 7.77 26.15 9.10
C VAL A 71 6.72 26.71 10.08
N GLY A 72 5.49 26.96 9.62
CA GLY A 72 4.42 27.50 10.47
C GLY A 72 4.51 29.00 10.79
N ASP A 73 5.36 29.77 10.09
CA ASP A 73 5.46 31.22 10.28
C ASP A 73 4.28 31.94 9.63
N ARG A 74 3.16 31.96 10.35
CA ARG A 74 1.93 32.70 10.02
C ARG A 74 2.15 34.18 9.74
N VAL A 75 3.19 34.81 10.28
CA VAL A 75 3.46 36.24 10.12
C VAL A 75 4.19 36.49 8.80
N ALA A 76 5.27 35.76 8.51
CA ALA A 76 5.94 35.84 7.21
C ALA A 76 5.04 35.34 6.07
N ALA A 77 4.28 34.25 6.29
CA ALA A 77 3.30 33.75 5.32
C ALA A 77 2.21 34.80 5.06
N GLY A 78 1.55 35.34 6.08
CA GLY A 78 0.52 36.37 5.92
C GLY A 78 1.04 37.72 5.41
N ARG A 79 2.34 38.01 5.56
CA ARG A 79 3.02 39.16 4.91
C ARG A 79 3.31 38.93 3.44
N LEU A 80 3.30 37.69 2.95
CA LEU A 80 3.59 37.35 1.56
C LEU A 80 2.36 36.81 0.80
N ASP A 81 1.30 36.39 1.48
CA ASP A 81 0.04 35.94 0.86
C ASP A 81 -0.81 37.11 0.34
N PHE A 82 -1.28 37.03 -0.91
CA PHE A 82 -2.11 38.07 -1.51
C PHE A 82 -3.49 38.20 -0.86
N ALA A 83 -4.17 37.09 -0.54
CA ALA A 83 -5.50 37.14 0.07
C ALA A 83 -5.43 37.71 1.49
N CYS A 84 -4.37 37.40 2.25
CA CYS A 84 -4.15 37.99 3.57
C CYS A 84 -3.86 39.50 3.48
N GLN A 85 -2.96 39.94 2.58
CA GLN A 85 -2.74 41.37 2.37
C GLN A 85 -3.99 42.10 1.84
N TYR A 86 -4.81 41.43 1.01
CA TYR A 86 -6.09 41.96 0.55
C TYR A 86 -7.04 42.20 1.72
N GLN A 87 -7.20 41.23 2.64
CA GLN A 87 -8.00 41.40 3.85
C GLN A 87 -7.50 42.56 4.73
N MET A 88 -6.18 42.76 4.86
CA MET A 88 -5.61 43.92 5.58
C MET A 88 -6.09 45.25 4.95
N THR A 89 -6.12 45.34 3.62
CA THR A 89 -6.55 46.56 2.90
C THR A 89 -8.06 46.76 2.86
N GLY A 90 -8.86 45.68 2.74
CA GLY A 90 -10.31 45.75 2.58
C GLY A 90 -11.05 46.39 3.75
N ALA A 91 -10.47 46.35 4.95
CA ALA A 91 -11.02 46.96 6.15
C ALA A 91 -10.92 48.51 6.19
N GLY A 92 -10.09 49.14 5.34
CA GLY A 92 -9.72 50.55 5.49
C GLY A 92 -9.82 51.40 4.22
N THR A 93 -10.24 52.66 4.38
CA THR A 93 -10.20 53.70 3.31
C THR A 93 -8.83 54.39 3.19
N LYS A 94 -7.88 54.10 4.09
CA LYS A 94 -6.51 54.63 4.07
C LYS A 94 -5.55 53.58 3.54
N ARG A 95 -4.61 53.99 2.67
CA ARG A 95 -3.49 53.15 2.24
C ARG A 95 -2.67 52.70 3.45
N LEU A 96 -2.32 51.42 3.52
CA LEU A 96 -1.43 50.89 4.55
C LEU A 96 0.03 51.16 4.14
N THR A 97 0.72 52.02 4.89
CA THR A 97 2.14 52.35 4.67
C THR A 97 3.10 51.33 5.27
N ALA A 98 2.62 50.51 6.20
CA ALA A 98 3.36 49.44 6.86
C ALA A 98 2.43 48.25 7.16
N PHE A 99 3.01 47.07 7.38
CA PHE A 99 2.28 45.90 7.86
C PHE A 99 1.76 46.12 9.30
N PRO A 100 0.68 45.44 9.70
CA PRO A 100 0.29 45.34 11.11
C PRO A 100 1.42 44.78 12.00
N ALA A 101 1.33 45.05 13.30
CA ALA A 101 2.19 44.42 14.30
C ALA A 101 2.01 42.88 14.29
N GLU A 102 3.05 42.15 14.69
CA GLU A 102 3.11 40.68 14.55
C GLU A 102 2.11 39.95 15.47
N THR A 103 1.63 40.63 16.49
CA THR A 103 0.55 40.22 17.39
C THR A 103 -0.86 40.47 16.83
N HIS A 104 -1.00 41.11 15.67
CA HIS A 104 -2.31 41.48 15.11
C HIS A 104 -3.10 40.23 14.66
N PRO A 105 -4.37 40.06 15.07
CA PRO A 105 -5.11 38.80 14.92
C PRO A 105 -5.34 38.37 13.46
N ILE A 106 -5.20 39.28 12.49
CA ILE A 106 -5.34 38.96 11.06
C ILE A 106 -4.38 37.86 10.61
N TYR A 107 -3.15 37.81 11.15
CA TYR A 107 -2.20 36.74 10.82
C TYR A 107 -2.72 35.36 11.24
N GLY A 108 -3.42 35.28 12.38
CA GLY A 108 -4.12 34.05 12.80
C GLY A 108 -5.34 33.74 11.93
N ALA A 109 -6.15 34.74 11.58
CA ALA A 109 -7.32 34.53 10.72
C ALA A 109 -6.96 34.01 9.33
N CYS A 110 -5.94 34.61 8.68
CA CYS A 110 -5.40 34.12 7.42
C CYS A 110 -4.83 32.70 7.54
N TRP A 111 -4.06 32.43 8.59
CA TRP A 111 -3.45 31.12 8.82
C TRP A 111 -4.49 30.02 9.03
N ASN A 112 -5.49 30.25 9.89
CA ASN A 112 -6.57 29.30 10.13
C ASN A 112 -7.35 28.99 8.84
N THR A 113 -7.52 29.98 7.96
CA THR A 113 -8.18 29.79 6.65
C THR A 113 -7.33 28.89 5.74
N LEU A 114 -6.02 29.09 5.73
CA LEU A 114 -5.06 28.29 4.97
C LEU A 114 -5.00 26.84 5.48
N THR A 115 -4.83 26.64 6.79
CA THR A 115 -4.72 25.31 7.38
C THR A 115 -6.02 24.50 7.32
N GLU A 116 -7.19 25.15 7.42
CA GLU A 116 -8.47 24.49 7.21
C GLU A 116 -8.66 24.05 5.74
N THR A 117 -8.18 24.87 4.79
CA THR A 117 -8.14 24.50 3.36
C THR A 117 -7.21 23.31 3.11
N HIS A 118 -6.06 23.25 3.79
CA HIS A 118 -5.18 22.06 3.73
C HIS A 118 -5.87 20.84 4.35
N ARG A 119 -6.40 20.95 5.57
CA ARG A 119 -7.06 19.86 6.32
C ARG A 119 -8.23 19.23 5.57
N THR A 120 -9.01 20.03 4.84
CA THR A 120 -10.20 19.57 4.11
C THR A 120 -9.91 18.86 2.79
N ALA A 121 -8.72 19.06 2.18
CA ALA A 121 -8.32 18.40 0.94
C ALA A 121 -7.15 17.41 1.08
N VAL A 122 -6.59 17.24 2.28
CA VAL A 122 -5.90 16.00 2.67
C VAL A 122 -6.96 14.94 2.93
N GLU A 123 -7.16 14.02 1.98
CA GLU A 123 -8.08 12.89 2.13
C GLU A 123 -7.63 11.96 3.28
N HIS A 124 -8.23 12.13 4.45
CA HIS A 124 -8.11 11.19 5.57
C HIS A 124 -8.96 9.96 5.26
N ARG A 125 -8.49 9.09 4.36
CA ARG A 125 -9.14 7.82 4.01
C ARG A 125 -8.96 6.80 5.13
N ASP A 126 -9.68 6.97 6.24
CA ASP A 126 -10.00 5.89 7.18
C ASP A 126 -11.07 4.95 6.58
N GLN A 127 -10.77 4.40 5.40
CA GLN A 127 -11.37 3.16 4.92
C GLN A 127 -10.38 2.06 5.29
N VAL A 128 -10.79 1.24 6.24
CA VAL A 128 -9.97 0.34 7.07
C VAL A 128 -8.84 -0.35 6.29
N MET A 129 -9.14 -0.90 5.11
CA MET A 129 -8.18 -1.67 4.31
C MET A 129 -7.43 -0.92 3.20
N ASP A 130 -7.64 0.39 3.06
CA ASP A 130 -6.91 1.25 2.12
C ASP A 130 -5.99 2.26 2.83
N VAL A 131 -5.88 2.24 4.16
CA VAL A 131 -4.96 3.14 4.88
C VAL A 131 -3.50 2.65 4.77
N ILE A 132 -2.53 3.55 4.86
CA ILE A 132 -1.23 3.19 5.48
C ILE A 132 -1.56 2.97 6.96
N TRP A 133 -1.97 1.73 7.28
CA TRP A 133 -2.66 1.33 8.51
C TRP A 133 -2.27 2.20 9.71
N PRO A 134 -3.19 3.01 10.27
CA PRO A 134 -2.85 4.37 10.75
C PRO A 134 -2.14 4.41 12.11
N GLY A 135 -0.87 4.01 12.12
CA GLY A 135 0.09 4.38 13.15
C GLY A 135 0.27 5.91 13.24
N GLN A 136 1.06 6.36 14.21
CA GLN A 136 1.21 7.79 14.53
C GLN A 136 1.58 8.63 13.28
N GLY A 137 0.70 9.57 12.94
CA GLY A 137 0.82 10.50 11.80
C GLY A 137 0.37 9.92 10.45
N THR A 138 -0.66 10.52 9.85
CA THR A 138 -1.09 10.25 8.46
C THR A 138 -0.08 10.80 7.44
N LEU A 139 0.10 10.10 6.31
CA LEU A 139 0.77 10.69 5.14
C LEU A 139 -0.24 11.51 4.34
N VAL A 140 0.20 12.65 3.82
CA VAL A 140 -0.57 13.46 2.87
C VAL A 140 -0.76 12.68 1.57
N PHE A 141 -2.01 12.50 1.15
CA PHE A 141 -2.36 11.89 -0.14
C PHE A 141 -2.65 12.97 -1.17
N PHE A 142 -1.92 12.99 -2.28
CA PHE A 142 -2.26 13.78 -3.47
C PHE A 142 -3.07 12.91 -4.44
N THR A 143 -4.24 13.38 -4.85
CA THR A 143 -4.90 12.84 -6.05
C THR A 143 -4.05 13.15 -7.29
N GLU A 144 -4.20 12.35 -8.34
CA GLU A 144 -3.28 12.34 -9.51
C GLU A 144 -3.24 13.66 -10.27
N ASP A 145 -4.36 14.38 -10.28
CA ASP A 145 -4.56 15.62 -11.01
C ASP A 145 -3.94 16.78 -10.18
N VAL A 146 -2.60 16.73 -10.01
CA VAL A 146 -1.82 17.64 -9.14
C VAL A 146 -1.92 19.12 -9.54
N ASP A 147 -2.34 19.38 -10.78
CA ASP A 147 -2.58 20.72 -11.33
C ASP A 147 -3.87 21.38 -10.80
N ARG A 148 -4.73 20.62 -10.09
CA ARG A 148 -5.91 21.14 -9.40
C ARG A 148 -5.61 21.76 -8.03
N TYR A 149 -4.51 21.36 -7.39
CA TYR A 149 -4.15 21.85 -6.05
C TYR A 149 -3.45 23.22 -6.12
N ALA A 150 -3.83 24.10 -5.19
CA ALA A 150 -3.08 25.32 -4.87
C ALA A 150 -1.61 24.98 -4.53
N PRO A 151 -0.64 25.87 -4.81
CA PRO A 151 0.78 25.57 -4.63
C PRO A 151 1.13 25.20 -3.17
N SER A 152 0.47 25.83 -2.18
CA SER A 152 0.72 25.55 -0.76
C SER A 152 0.38 24.12 -0.30
N PHE A 153 -0.37 23.33 -1.05
CA PHE A 153 -0.55 21.90 -0.71
C PHE A 153 0.75 21.11 -0.78
N PHE A 154 1.68 21.53 -1.64
CA PHE A 154 2.97 20.85 -1.79
C PHE A 154 4.00 21.31 -0.75
N PHE A 155 3.68 22.31 0.07
CA PHE A 155 4.57 22.83 1.12
C PHE A 155 3.84 23.23 2.41
N MET A 156 2.71 22.59 2.68
CA MET A 156 1.96 22.76 3.93
C MET A 156 2.82 22.42 5.16
N GLU A 157 2.49 22.99 6.31
CA GLU A 157 3.20 22.83 7.58
C GLU A 157 3.49 21.35 7.95
N GLN A 158 2.54 20.44 7.70
CA GLN A 158 2.71 18.99 7.93
C GLN A 158 3.87 18.37 7.13
N LEU A 159 4.14 18.88 5.92
CA LEU A 159 5.24 18.43 5.05
C LEU A 159 6.57 19.15 5.39
N GLY A 160 6.49 20.37 5.91
CA GLY A 160 7.66 21.16 6.30
C GLY A 160 8.23 20.82 7.69
N HIS A 161 7.43 20.33 8.63
CA HIS A 161 7.92 19.87 9.94
C HIS A 161 8.40 18.42 9.98
N SER A 162 8.20 17.65 8.90
CA SER A 162 8.71 16.27 8.83
C SER A 162 10.24 16.22 9.05
N PRO A 163 10.77 15.42 9.99
CA PRO A 163 12.23 15.22 10.09
C PRO A 163 12.80 14.54 8.84
N PRO A 164 14.12 14.67 8.56
CA PRO A 164 15.10 15.46 9.29
C PRO A 164 15.24 16.91 8.77
N GLY A 165 15.38 17.87 9.68
CA GLY A 165 15.87 19.22 9.37
C GLY A 165 14.98 20.03 8.41
N GLY A 166 13.67 20.08 8.69
CA GLY A 166 12.64 20.72 7.88
C GLY A 166 12.33 19.91 6.62
N GLY A 167 11.19 19.23 6.55
CA GLY A 167 10.96 18.06 5.68
C GLY A 167 11.02 18.27 4.17
N LEU A 168 11.13 19.52 3.70
CA LEU A 168 11.26 19.87 2.29
C LEU A 168 12.38 20.89 2.04
N ARG A 169 12.70 21.06 0.75
CA ARG A 169 13.52 22.14 0.20
C ARG A 169 12.79 22.74 -1.00
N ALA A 170 12.77 24.07 -1.07
CA ALA A 170 12.34 24.80 -2.25
C ALA A 170 13.57 25.24 -3.06
N GLU A 171 13.57 25.00 -4.36
CA GLU A 171 14.62 25.42 -5.29
C GLU A 171 13.99 26.21 -6.44
N PRO A 172 14.38 27.47 -6.69
CA PRO A 172 13.85 28.23 -7.81
C PRO A 172 14.41 27.71 -9.14
N LEU A 173 13.53 27.48 -10.11
CA LEU A 173 13.88 27.04 -11.46
C LEU A 173 14.00 28.24 -12.41
N ASP A 174 12.90 29.00 -12.54
CA ASP A 174 12.83 30.20 -13.38
C ASP A 174 11.70 31.14 -12.93
N SER A 175 11.63 32.31 -13.59
CA SER A 175 10.44 33.17 -13.54
C SER A 175 10.25 33.92 -14.86
N GLN A 176 8.99 34.08 -15.29
CA GLN A 176 8.63 34.81 -16.50
C GLN A 176 7.54 35.87 -16.21
N PRO A 177 7.67 37.11 -16.71
CA PRO A 177 6.59 38.11 -16.62
C PRO A 177 5.33 37.64 -17.36
N ILE A 178 4.17 37.81 -16.75
CA ILE A 178 2.86 37.48 -17.34
C ILE A 178 2.02 38.75 -17.54
N PRO A 179 0.88 38.70 -18.25
CA PRO A 179 -0.07 39.81 -18.32
C PRO A 179 -0.50 40.34 -16.94
N THR A 180 -0.88 41.62 -16.88
CA THR A 180 -1.31 42.30 -15.66
C THR A 180 -2.48 41.57 -14.99
N VAL A 181 -2.24 41.06 -13.78
CA VAL A 181 -3.26 40.37 -12.99
C VAL A 181 -4.20 41.41 -12.37
N SER A 182 -5.51 41.20 -12.51
CA SER A 182 -6.53 42.21 -12.21
C SER A 182 -7.53 41.71 -11.17
N PHE A 183 -7.92 42.56 -10.22
CA PHE A 183 -8.82 42.20 -9.12
C PHE A 183 -9.72 43.37 -8.71
N PRO A 184 -10.95 43.13 -8.23
CA PRO A 184 -11.78 44.19 -7.64
C PRO A 184 -11.09 44.74 -6.39
N PHE A 185 -11.14 46.06 -6.18
CA PHE A 185 -10.46 46.72 -5.07
C PHE A 185 -11.20 47.95 -4.56
N GLY A 186 -11.13 48.18 -3.25
CA GLY A 186 -11.87 49.24 -2.56
C GLY A 186 -13.38 48.99 -2.46
N ARG A 187 -14.10 49.88 -1.76
CA ARG A 187 -15.55 49.75 -1.52
C ARG A 187 -16.39 49.79 -2.79
N ASP A 188 -15.90 50.46 -3.83
CA ASP A 188 -16.55 50.61 -5.13
C ASP A 188 -16.41 49.36 -6.02
N GLY A 189 -15.63 48.34 -5.61
CA GLY A 189 -15.35 47.14 -6.41
C GLY A 189 -14.54 47.39 -7.69
N LYS A 190 -13.94 48.58 -7.86
CA LYS A 190 -13.22 48.99 -9.07
C LYS A 190 -12.02 48.07 -9.34
N MET A 191 -11.86 47.65 -10.59
CA MET A 191 -10.75 46.78 -10.98
C MET A 191 -9.39 47.51 -10.85
N ALA A 192 -8.53 47.00 -9.98
CA ALA A 192 -7.12 47.34 -9.92
C ALA A 192 -6.29 46.30 -10.68
N GLY A 193 -5.13 46.71 -11.21
CA GLY A 193 -4.20 45.82 -11.92
C GLY A 193 -2.80 45.88 -11.32
N ALA A 194 -2.18 44.72 -11.09
CA ALA A 194 -0.83 44.57 -10.57
C ALA A 194 0.10 43.90 -11.61
N ALA A 195 1.36 44.32 -11.66
CA ALA A 195 2.35 43.69 -12.51
C ALA A 195 2.71 42.31 -11.93
N ALA A 196 2.67 41.27 -12.75
CA ALA A 196 2.79 39.88 -12.28
C ALA A 196 3.85 39.09 -13.04
N ALA A 197 4.38 38.06 -12.39
CA ALA A 197 5.21 37.04 -13.01
C ALA A 197 4.84 35.66 -12.48
N LEU A 198 5.03 34.64 -13.30
CA LEU A 198 4.95 33.24 -12.91
C LEU A 198 6.35 32.80 -12.48
N VAL A 199 6.49 32.34 -11.23
CA VAL A 199 7.72 31.72 -10.71
C VAL A 199 7.52 30.22 -10.66
N ARG A 200 8.52 29.44 -11.09
CA ARG A 200 8.54 27.99 -10.93
C ARG A 200 9.52 27.58 -9.84
N LEU A 201 9.02 26.83 -8.86
CA LEU A 201 9.82 26.29 -7.75
C LEU A 201 9.74 24.77 -7.79
N ARG A 202 10.88 24.09 -7.67
CA ARG A 202 10.93 22.66 -7.38
C ARG A 202 10.84 22.46 -5.88
N ILE A 203 9.80 21.79 -5.42
CA ILE A 203 9.72 21.29 -4.04
C ILE A 203 10.32 19.88 -4.03
N THR A 204 11.28 19.63 -3.15
CA THR A 204 11.89 18.31 -2.95
C THR A 204 11.77 17.91 -1.48
N TYR A 205 11.18 16.76 -1.19
CA TYR A 205 11.02 16.22 0.16
C TYR A 205 12.29 15.49 0.62
N LYS A 206 12.55 15.45 1.93
CA LYS A 206 13.83 14.95 2.49
C LYS A 206 13.78 13.51 3.03
N ASP A 207 12.63 13.06 3.55
CA ASP A 207 12.46 11.70 4.07
C ASP A 207 11.44 10.92 3.20
N PRO A 208 11.80 9.78 2.57
CA PRO A 208 10.86 8.95 1.83
C PRO A 208 9.70 8.39 2.68
N LEU A 209 9.88 8.25 4.00
CA LEU A 209 8.91 7.65 4.94
C LEU A 209 7.85 8.65 5.43
N LEU A 210 8.07 9.94 5.20
CA LEU A 210 7.20 11.06 5.57
C LEU A 210 6.81 11.92 4.35
N SER A 211 7.29 11.55 3.16
CA SER A 211 6.92 12.18 1.91
C SER A 211 5.43 11.95 1.58
N PRO A 212 4.77 12.89 0.88
CA PRO A 212 3.41 12.68 0.42
C PRO A 212 3.35 11.54 -0.62
N ILE A 213 2.20 10.87 -0.70
CA ILE A 213 1.98 9.74 -1.60
C ILE A 213 0.90 10.04 -2.63
N THR A 214 0.93 9.33 -3.76
CA THR A 214 -0.10 9.37 -4.80
C THR A 214 -0.23 8.00 -5.48
N PHE A 215 -1.15 7.85 -6.45
CA PHE A 215 -1.28 6.63 -7.24
C PHE A 215 -0.12 6.49 -8.24
N ALA A 216 0.26 5.25 -8.55
CA ALA A 216 1.30 4.96 -9.53
C ALA A 216 0.86 5.40 -10.95
N PRO A 217 1.75 6.06 -11.74
CA PRO A 217 1.47 6.43 -13.12
C PRO A 217 0.98 5.25 -13.97
N GLY A 218 -0.02 5.50 -14.82
CA GLY A 218 -0.58 4.47 -15.71
C GLY A 218 -1.52 3.46 -15.05
N SER A 219 -1.76 3.52 -13.73
CA SER A 219 -2.82 2.74 -13.10
C SER A 219 -4.20 3.20 -13.62
N TYR A 220 -5.08 2.28 -14.02
CA TYR A 220 -6.34 2.63 -14.69
C TYR A 220 -7.38 3.24 -13.73
N LYS A 221 -8.18 4.20 -14.24
CA LYS A 221 -9.24 4.94 -13.51
C LYS A 221 -10.62 4.24 -13.52
N PHE A 222 -10.74 2.99 -13.99
CA PHE A 222 -12.02 2.25 -14.06
C PHE A 222 -12.42 1.61 -12.72
N MET A 223 -13.69 1.15 -12.64
CA MET A 223 -14.27 0.42 -11.49
C MET A 223 -13.71 -1.01 -11.37
N SER A 224 -12.39 -1.13 -11.18
CA SER A 224 -11.74 -2.38 -10.84
C SER A 224 -11.82 -2.63 -9.33
N THR A 225 -11.99 -3.90 -8.93
CA THR A 225 -11.79 -4.34 -7.55
C THR A 225 -10.32 -4.39 -7.15
N THR A 226 -9.39 -4.36 -8.12
CA THR A 226 -7.95 -4.31 -7.87
C THR A 226 -7.52 -2.93 -7.37
N LYS A 227 -6.98 -2.87 -6.15
CA LYS A 227 -6.45 -1.63 -5.55
C LYS A 227 -5.33 -1.04 -6.41
N ARG A 228 -5.39 0.27 -6.65
CA ARG A 228 -4.39 0.99 -7.46
C ARG A 228 -3.05 1.09 -6.70
N PRO A 229 -1.90 0.69 -7.29
CA PRO A 229 -0.60 0.85 -6.64
C PRO A 229 -0.30 2.30 -6.27
N ARG A 230 0.54 2.50 -5.25
CA ARG A 230 0.86 3.82 -4.69
C ARG A 230 2.37 4.04 -4.64
N VAL A 231 2.78 5.29 -4.72
CA VAL A 231 4.19 5.72 -4.79
C VAL A 231 4.42 6.95 -3.92
N ALA A 232 5.59 7.02 -3.28
CA ALA A 232 6.02 8.19 -2.53
C ALA A 232 6.62 9.25 -3.46
N VAL A 233 6.15 10.49 -3.34
CA VAL A 233 6.62 11.64 -4.12
C VAL A 233 7.92 12.17 -3.51
N ARG A 234 8.97 12.25 -4.33
CA ARG A 234 10.27 12.83 -3.97
C ARG A 234 10.37 14.30 -4.30
N ALA A 235 9.80 14.73 -5.44
CA ALA A 235 9.75 16.12 -5.82
C ALA A 235 8.55 16.43 -6.73
N VAL A 236 8.18 17.71 -6.79
CA VAL A 236 7.13 18.26 -7.65
C VAL A 236 7.48 19.70 -8.01
N THR A 237 7.21 20.15 -9.23
CA THR A 237 7.31 21.56 -9.59
C THR A 237 5.98 22.25 -9.27
N VAL A 238 6.04 23.38 -8.57
CA VAL A 238 4.90 24.26 -8.34
C VAL A 238 5.09 25.57 -9.11
N ARG A 239 3.97 26.08 -9.63
CA ARG A 239 3.85 27.38 -10.28
C ARG A 239 3.21 28.36 -9.31
N CYS A 240 3.88 29.49 -9.06
CA CYS A 240 3.41 30.55 -8.18
C CYS A 240 3.27 31.85 -8.98
N VAL A 241 2.05 32.36 -9.13
CA VAL A 241 1.82 33.73 -9.61
C VAL A 241 2.19 34.69 -8.49
N VAL A 242 3.13 35.59 -8.76
CA VAL A 242 3.60 36.61 -7.83
C VAL A 242 3.26 37.99 -8.39
N LEU A 243 2.57 38.79 -7.58
CA LEU A 243 2.24 40.18 -7.87
C LEU A 243 3.36 41.10 -7.37
N SER A 244 3.49 42.27 -8.01
CA SER A 244 4.50 43.28 -7.71
C SER A 244 3.98 44.71 -7.92
N GLY A 245 4.58 45.69 -7.24
CA GLY A 245 4.14 47.09 -7.24
C GLY A 245 2.92 47.38 -6.36
N LEU A 246 2.51 46.43 -5.50
CA LEU A 246 1.27 46.50 -4.72
C LEU A 246 1.20 47.71 -3.77
N ARG A 247 2.33 48.28 -3.32
CA ARG A 247 2.35 49.51 -2.50
C ARG A 247 1.73 50.70 -3.21
N LYS A 248 1.82 50.76 -4.54
CA LYS A 248 1.20 51.83 -5.35
C LYS A 248 -0.33 51.79 -5.30
N LEU A 249 -0.89 50.59 -5.12
CA LEU A 249 -2.32 50.36 -4.97
C LEU A 249 -2.82 50.58 -3.52
N GLY A 250 -1.90 50.60 -2.54
CA GLY A 250 -2.20 50.89 -1.13
C GLY A 250 -2.00 49.71 -0.17
N PHE A 251 -1.41 48.61 -0.64
CA PHE A 251 -1.05 47.44 0.16
C PHE A 251 0.23 47.70 0.98
N PRO A 252 0.41 47.03 2.13
CA PRO A 252 1.62 47.18 2.96
C PRO A 252 2.88 46.52 2.33
N GLY A 253 2.70 45.36 1.68
CA GLY A 253 3.73 44.72 0.87
C GLY A 253 3.78 45.31 -0.54
N ASP A 254 4.95 45.26 -1.18
CA ASP A 254 5.05 45.56 -2.62
C ASP A 254 4.87 44.32 -3.49
N VAL A 255 5.12 43.14 -2.92
CA VAL A 255 4.99 41.83 -3.56
C VAL A 255 4.07 40.92 -2.75
N ALA A 256 3.38 40.00 -3.44
CA ALA A 256 2.57 38.96 -2.81
C ALA A 256 2.42 37.73 -3.73
N VAL A 257 2.35 36.53 -3.16
CA VAL A 257 2.03 35.28 -3.85
C VAL A 257 0.52 35.09 -3.88
N VAL A 258 -0.03 34.78 -5.06
CA VAL A 258 -1.41 34.32 -5.20
C VAL A 258 -1.45 32.83 -4.91
N ASN A 259 -1.99 32.42 -3.76
CA ASN A 259 -2.04 31.02 -3.35
C ASN A 259 -3.31 30.27 -3.83
N LEU A 260 -4.30 30.96 -4.41
CA LEU A 260 -5.45 30.31 -5.04
C LEU A 260 -5.18 30.02 -6.53
N PRO A 261 -5.75 28.96 -7.12
CA PRO A 261 -5.81 28.82 -8.57
C PRO A 261 -6.54 30.03 -9.15
N ALA A 262 -5.90 30.76 -10.07
CA ALA A 262 -6.41 32.03 -10.61
C ALA A 262 -7.46 31.84 -11.74
N ALA A 263 -8.36 30.88 -11.53
CA ALA A 263 -9.41 30.44 -12.45
C ALA A 263 -10.75 30.32 -11.68
N PRO A 264 -11.91 30.40 -12.33
CA PRO A 264 -13.15 30.79 -11.65
C PRO A 264 -13.66 29.74 -10.65
N SER A 265 -13.72 30.13 -9.39
CA SER A 265 -14.49 29.45 -8.34
C SER A 265 -15.92 30.01 -8.28
N THR A 266 -16.89 29.15 -7.99
CA THR A 266 -18.29 29.54 -7.74
C THR A 266 -18.54 30.05 -6.31
N ALA A 267 -17.51 30.06 -5.44
CA ALA A 267 -17.62 30.54 -4.07
C ALA A 267 -17.65 32.08 -3.97
N THR A 268 -18.67 32.63 -3.32
CA THR A 268 -19.02 34.06 -3.31
C THR A 268 -18.22 34.94 -2.34
N THR A 269 -17.19 34.41 -1.68
CA THR A 269 -16.51 35.08 -0.55
C THR A 269 -14.99 35.26 -0.69
N ALA A 270 -14.34 34.63 -1.67
CA ALA A 270 -12.90 34.75 -1.91
C ALA A 270 -12.62 35.61 -3.15
N VAL A 271 -11.74 36.61 -3.03
CA VAL A 271 -11.33 37.44 -4.17
C VAL A 271 -10.31 36.66 -5.01
N VAL A 272 -10.80 35.94 -6.02
CA VAL A 272 -9.99 35.31 -7.05
C VAL A 272 -9.51 36.39 -8.03
N PRO A 273 -8.19 36.64 -8.16
CA PRO A 273 -7.68 37.61 -9.12
C PRO A 273 -7.70 37.03 -10.53
N PHE A 274 -8.13 37.83 -11.51
CA PHE A 274 -8.14 37.46 -12.92
C PHE A 274 -6.73 37.46 -13.51
N SER A 275 -6.31 36.31 -14.05
CA SER A 275 -4.98 36.04 -14.58
C SER A 275 -5.08 35.15 -15.83
N THR A 276 -4.08 35.19 -16.71
CA THR A 276 -3.95 34.21 -17.81
C THR A 276 -3.23 32.92 -17.37
N GLU A 277 -2.58 32.94 -16.20
CA GLU A 277 -1.85 31.81 -15.61
C GLU A 277 -2.34 31.56 -14.18
N ALA A 278 -2.41 30.29 -13.77
CA ALA A 278 -2.85 29.90 -12.43
C ALA A 278 -1.68 29.43 -11.56
N SER A 279 -1.73 29.76 -10.27
CA SER A 279 -0.89 29.12 -9.26
C SER A 279 -1.39 27.70 -8.98
N ARG A 280 -0.52 26.70 -9.16
CA ARG A 280 -0.86 25.26 -9.03
C ARG A 280 0.37 24.35 -9.04
N GLY A 281 0.19 23.06 -8.79
CA GLY A 281 1.15 22.04 -9.21
C GLY A 281 1.33 22.01 -10.73
N GLU A 282 2.51 21.61 -11.21
CA GLU A 282 2.78 21.40 -12.63
C GLU A 282 2.56 19.92 -12.98
N ALA A 283 1.62 19.65 -13.91
CA ALA A 283 1.39 18.32 -14.44
C ALA A 283 2.69 17.70 -14.99
N ASP A 284 2.81 16.38 -14.92
CA ASP A 284 3.97 15.59 -15.36
C ASP A 284 5.33 15.95 -14.70
N SER A 285 5.35 16.86 -13.72
CA SER A 285 6.57 17.25 -12.98
C SER A 285 6.88 16.37 -11.76
N VAL A 286 6.00 15.43 -11.42
CA VAL A 286 6.08 14.61 -10.21
C VAL A 286 7.20 13.57 -10.36
N ALA A 287 8.23 13.67 -9.52
CA ALA A 287 9.28 12.68 -9.40
C ALA A 287 9.05 11.83 -8.14
N PHE A 288 9.20 10.52 -8.27
CA PHE A 288 8.98 9.55 -7.18
C PHE A 288 10.29 9.13 -6.51
N TRP A 289 10.21 8.67 -5.27
CA TRP A 289 11.31 7.97 -4.62
C TRP A 289 11.50 6.57 -5.23
N ARG A 290 12.73 6.07 -5.16
CA ARG A 290 13.11 4.71 -5.58
C ARG A 290 13.91 4.04 -4.46
N ALA A 291 13.87 2.71 -4.37
CA ALA A 291 14.66 1.91 -3.42
C ALA A 291 16.12 2.37 -3.24
N GLY A 292 16.82 2.64 -4.33
CA GLY A 292 18.22 3.08 -4.33
C GLY A 292 18.47 4.53 -3.91
N ASP A 293 17.44 5.38 -3.80
CA ASP A 293 17.61 6.79 -3.44
C ASP A 293 17.91 7.00 -1.95
N ALA A 294 17.51 6.05 -1.09
CA ALA A 294 17.53 6.20 0.36
C ALA A 294 17.64 4.85 1.11
N SER A 295 18.30 3.85 0.52
CA SER A 295 18.33 2.47 1.02
C SER A 295 18.72 2.33 2.50
N GLY A 296 19.70 3.11 2.98
CA GLY A 296 20.08 3.13 4.40
C GLY A 296 18.97 3.62 5.34
N THR A 297 18.17 4.61 4.91
CA THR A 297 16.99 5.09 5.64
C THR A 297 15.89 4.02 5.69
N LEU A 298 15.67 3.32 4.58
CA LEU A 298 14.70 2.22 4.49
C LEU A 298 15.09 1.05 5.41
N LEU A 299 16.34 0.60 5.36
CA LEU A 299 16.87 -0.45 6.25
C LEU A 299 16.76 -0.06 7.73
N ALA A 300 17.12 1.18 8.07
CA ALA A 300 16.98 1.71 9.43
C ALA A 300 15.51 1.79 9.88
N ALA A 301 14.56 1.97 8.97
CA ALA A 301 13.13 1.98 9.25
C ALA A 301 12.55 0.57 9.44
N VAL A 302 13.02 -0.43 8.69
CA VAL A 302 12.68 -1.85 8.94
C VAL A 302 13.18 -2.29 10.32
N ALA A 303 14.43 -1.95 10.67
CA ALA A 303 14.97 -2.22 12.00
C ALA A 303 14.19 -1.50 13.11
N ARG A 304 13.79 -0.23 12.87
CA ARG A 304 12.95 0.54 13.81
C ARG A 304 11.54 -0.04 13.95
N ALA A 305 10.96 -0.57 12.88
CA ALA A 305 9.63 -1.18 12.90
C ALA A 305 9.56 -2.35 13.90
N ALA A 306 10.63 -3.14 14.04
CA ALA A 306 10.70 -4.22 15.02
C ALA A 306 10.69 -3.75 16.49
N LEU A 307 10.92 -2.45 16.76
CA LEU A 307 10.98 -1.86 18.10
C LEU A 307 9.65 -1.25 18.58
N PHE A 308 8.64 -1.07 17.71
CA PHE A 308 7.35 -0.53 18.15
C PHE A 308 6.53 -1.59 18.91
N PRO A 309 5.94 -1.26 20.07
CA PRO A 309 5.16 -2.20 20.87
C PRO A 309 3.82 -2.56 20.21
N ASP A 310 3.20 -1.61 19.54
CA ASP A 310 1.92 -1.78 18.86
C ASP A 310 2.10 -2.31 17.44
N LEU A 311 1.38 -3.41 17.12
CA LEU A 311 1.30 -3.97 15.77
C LEU A 311 1.02 -2.87 14.73
N ARG A 312 0.08 -1.98 15.04
CA ARG A 312 -0.39 -0.87 14.20
C ARG A 312 0.76 0.01 13.71
N ASP A 313 1.71 0.36 14.57
CA ASP A 313 2.88 1.17 14.19
C ASP A 313 3.95 0.36 13.45
N ARG A 314 4.20 -0.90 13.84
CA ARG A 314 5.08 -1.82 13.07
C ARG A 314 4.62 -1.92 11.62
N VAL A 315 3.34 -2.23 11.47
CA VAL A 315 2.63 -2.46 10.20
C VAL A 315 2.44 -1.16 9.41
N SER A 316 2.40 0.01 10.05
CA SER A 316 2.47 1.32 9.38
C SER A 316 3.85 1.57 8.76
N MET A 317 4.92 1.40 9.55
CA MET A 317 6.29 1.67 9.13
C MET A 317 6.74 0.75 7.98
N LEU A 318 6.41 -0.55 8.07
CA LEU A 318 6.71 -1.51 7.01
C LEU A 318 6.01 -1.15 5.69
N ASN A 319 4.77 -0.64 5.72
CA ASN A 319 4.09 -0.14 4.51
C ASN A 319 4.80 1.09 3.91
N ARG A 320 5.32 2.01 4.73
CA ARG A 320 6.05 3.19 4.25
C ARG A 320 7.33 2.79 3.52
N VAL A 321 8.03 1.75 4.01
CA VAL A 321 9.16 1.15 3.30
C VAL A 321 8.71 0.52 1.97
N LEU A 322 7.67 -0.31 1.99
CA LEU A 322 7.21 -1.05 0.80
C LEU A 322 6.55 -0.17 -0.29
N ILE A 323 6.15 1.06 0.02
CA ILE A 323 5.70 2.06 -0.97
C ILE A 323 6.89 2.69 -1.74
N VAL A 324 8.11 2.61 -1.18
CA VAL A 324 9.35 3.18 -1.76
C VAL A 324 10.21 2.08 -2.39
N ASP A 325 10.24 0.91 -1.75
CA ASP A 325 10.86 -0.31 -2.24
C ASP A 325 9.91 -1.50 -2.04
N PRO A 326 9.03 -1.81 -3.02
CA PRO A 326 8.14 -2.98 -2.97
C PRO A 326 8.89 -4.33 -2.93
N ASN A 327 10.22 -4.32 -3.08
CA ASN A 327 11.06 -5.50 -3.13
C ASN A 327 11.96 -5.65 -1.90
N GLN A 328 11.78 -4.82 -0.87
CA GLN A 328 12.60 -4.82 0.33
C GLN A 328 12.34 -6.12 1.13
N PRO A 329 13.28 -7.08 1.19
CA PRO A 329 12.95 -8.43 1.62
C PRO A 329 12.73 -8.52 3.13
N GLU A 330 13.56 -7.86 3.95
CA GLU A 330 13.38 -7.88 5.41
C GLU A 330 12.04 -7.24 5.83
N ALA A 331 11.55 -6.24 5.10
CA ALA A 331 10.26 -5.62 5.32
C ALA A 331 9.10 -6.58 4.98
N LEU A 332 9.20 -7.31 3.86
CA LEU A 332 8.25 -8.36 3.51
C LEU A 332 8.25 -9.49 4.55
N THR A 333 9.43 -9.96 4.99
CA THR A 333 9.59 -11.00 6.01
C THR A 333 9.04 -10.58 7.36
N LEU A 334 9.26 -9.34 7.81
CA LEU A 334 8.66 -8.84 9.05
C LEU A 334 7.15 -8.67 8.91
N LEU A 335 6.66 -8.11 7.80
CA LEU A 335 5.23 -7.90 7.58
C LEU A 335 4.48 -9.23 7.55
N SER A 336 4.94 -10.21 6.75
CA SER A 336 4.32 -11.53 6.64
C SER A 336 4.32 -12.26 7.99
N ARG A 337 5.45 -12.28 8.71
CA ARG A 337 5.58 -12.91 10.04
C ARG A 337 4.84 -12.17 11.16
N HIS A 338 4.45 -10.91 10.98
CA HIS A 338 3.53 -10.22 11.89
C HIS A 338 2.09 -10.62 11.57
N LEU A 339 1.63 -10.40 10.34
CA LEU A 339 0.24 -10.68 9.93
C LEU A 339 -0.15 -12.16 10.16
N TYR A 340 0.77 -13.11 9.91
CA TYR A 340 0.54 -14.53 10.16
C TYR A 340 0.30 -14.84 11.65
N ARG A 341 1.10 -14.23 12.54
CA ARG A 341 0.92 -14.41 13.99
C ARG A 341 -0.39 -13.83 14.50
N GLU A 342 -0.85 -12.71 13.94
CA GLU A 342 -2.15 -12.14 14.28
C GLU A 342 -3.31 -13.02 13.80
N ILE A 343 -3.20 -13.67 12.64
CA ILE A 343 -4.16 -14.68 12.17
C ILE A 343 -4.21 -15.87 13.14
N LEU A 344 -3.07 -16.39 13.61
CA LEU A 344 -3.05 -17.48 14.60
C LEU A 344 -3.57 -17.03 15.98
N ALA A 345 -3.29 -15.79 16.41
CA ALA A 345 -3.86 -15.22 17.64
C ALA A 345 -5.40 -15.08 17.56
N ASN A 346 -5.94 -14.78 16.37
CA ASN A 346 -7.40 -14.79 16.14
C ASN A 346 -7.98 -16.21 16.19
N ALA A 347 -7.25 -17.26 15.80
CA ALA A 347 -7.66 -18.64 16.06
C ALA A 347 -7.76 -18.91 17.56
N ALA A 348 -6.69 -18.62 18.32
CA ALA A 348 -6.63 -18.82 19.76
C ALA A 348 -7.80 -18.11 20.49
N ALA A 349 -8.07 -16.85 20.13
CA ALA A 349 -9.18 -16.07 20.69
C ALA A 349 -10.57 -16.62 20.30
N SER A 350 -10.69 -17.27 19.14
CA SER A 350 -11.94 -17.87 18.67
C SER A 350 -12.24 -19.21 19.33
N HIS A 351 -11.27 -20.13 19.35
CA HIS A 351 -11.47 -21.48 19.92
C HIS A 351 -11.29 -21.55 21.44
N LYS A 352 -10.57 -20.60 22.07
CA LYS A 352 -10.46 -20.42 23.53
C LYS A 352 -9.94 -21.65 24.29
N ILE A 353 -9.14 -22.47 23.62
CA ILE A 353 -8.46 -23.63 24.21
C ILE A 353 -7.08 -23.20 24.66
N ALA A 354 -6.77 -23.41 25.94
CA ALA A 354 -5.45 -23.11 26.49
C ALA A 354 -4.43 -24.14 25.99
N ILE A 355 -3.46 -23.68 25.20
CA ILE A 355 -2.29 -24.43 24.73
C ILE A 355 -1.06 -23.53 24.94
N PRO A 356 0.02 -24.01 25.58
CA PRO A 356 1.25 -23.23 25.73
C PRO A 356 1.88 -22.85 24.37
N GLU A 357 2.39 -21.63 24.29
CA GLU A 357 3.09 -21.08 23.12
C GLU A 357 4.23 -22.00 22.64
N GLY A 358 4.26 -22.28 21.33
CA GLY A 358 5.21 -23.19 20.71
C GLY A 358 4.62 -23.90 19.48
N GLY A 359 5.38 -24.84 18.89
CA GLY A 359 4.99 -25.50 17.65
C GLY A 359 3.65 -26.26 17.71
N VAL A 360 3.25 -26.72 18.89
CA VAL A 360 1.93 -27.36 19.12
C VAL A 360 0.81 -26.34 18.99
N ALA A 361 0.93 -25.17 19.62
CA ALA A 361 -0.02 -24.08 19.49
C ALA A 361 -0.09 -23.60 18.03
N THR A 362 1.06 -23.33 17.40
CA THR A 362 1.14 -22.94 15.98
C THR A 362 0.36 -23.90 15.08
N ARG A 363 0.66 -25.21 15.10
CA ARG A 363 -0.03 -26.17 14.22
C ARG A 363 -1.49 -26.41 14.61
N PHE A 364 -1.86 -26.23 15.88
CA PHE A 364 -3.26 -26.28 16.31
C PHE A 364 -4.07 -25.09 15.77
N HIS A 365 -3.51 -23.89 15.79
CA HIS A 365 -4.13 -22.69 15.25
C HIS A 365 -4.21 -22.73 13.71
N GLU A 366 -3.22 -23.32 13.04
CA GLU A 366 -3.27 -23.62 11.60
C GLU A 366 -4.39 -24.62 11.28
N LEU A 367 -4.45 -25.76 11.99
CA LEU A 367 -5.49 -26.78 11.81
C LEU A 367 -6.89 -26.22 12.11
N TYR A 368 -7.04 -25.31 13.07
CA TYR A 368 -8.30 -24.62 13.32
C TYR A 368 -8.78 -23.85 12.08
N TRP A 369 -7.92 -23.06 11.43
CA TRP A 369 -8.30 -22.32 10.23
C TRP A 369 -8.54 -23.23 9.01
N ASP A 370 -7.72 -24.28 8.84
CA ASP A 370 -7.93 -25.30 7.81
C ASP A 370 -9.31 -25.94 7.96
N ILE A 371 -9.66 -26.41 9.17
CA ILE A 371 -10.96 -27.03 9.46
C ILE A 371 -12.10 -26.02 9.33
N TYR A 372 -11.91 -24.78 9.78
CA TYR A 372 -12.91 -23.71 9.72
C TYR A 372 -13.34 -23.42 8.28
N ALA A 373 -12.39 -23.16 7.38
CA ALA A 373 -12.68 -22.84 5.97
C ALA A 373 -13.41 -23.99 5.25
N GLN A 374 -12.99 -25.24 5.51
CA GLN A 374 -13.61 -26.45 4.94
C GLN A 374 -15.04 -26.70 5.45
N THR A 375 -15.25 -26.47 6.74
CA THR A 375 -16.50 -26.81 7.44
C THR A 375 -17.57 -25.74 7.24
N THR A 376 -17.22 -24.48 7.47
CA THR A 376 -18.15 -23.34 7.35
C THR A 376 -18.43 -22.92 5.91
N ARG A 377 -17.63 -23.39 4.94
CA ARG A 377 -17.68 -22.98 3.51
C ARG A 377 -17.62 -21.46 3.34
N THR A 378 -16.94 -20.82 4.29
CA THR A 378 -16.69 -19.38 4.37
C THR A 378 -15.20 -19.22 4.16
N ASP A 379 -14.79 -18.66 3.03
CA ASP A 379 -13.41 -18.22 2.90
C ASP A 379 -13.18 -17.12 3.94
N LEU A 380 -11.98 -17.06 4.51
CA LEU A 380 -11.72 -16.15 5.62
C LEU A 380 -11.73 -14.67 5.21
N SER A 381 -11.88 -14.41 3.91
CA SER A 381 -12.11 -13.11 3.28
C SER A 381 -13.58 -12.64 3.25
N LEU A 382 -14.59 -13.52 3.41
CA LEU A 382 -16.02 -13.12 3.41
C LEU A 382 -16.41 -12.17 4.55
N GLY A 383 -15.53 -11.98 5.54
CA GLY A 383 -15.69 -11.01 6.63
C GLY A 383 -15.43 -9.55 6.26
N MET A 384 -15.02 -9.21 5.02
CA MET A 384 -14.83 -7.82 4.62
C MET A 384 -16.15 -7.09 4.35
N GLU A 385 -16.58 -6.22 5.27
CA GLU A 385 -17.55 -5.17 4.93
C GLU A 385 -16.89 -4.07 4.08
N MET A 386 -17.62 -3.51 3.11
CA MET A 386 -17.12 -2.47 2.20
C MET A 386 -16.81 -1.11 2.86
N GLY A 387 -17.18 -0.92 4.14
CA GLY A 387 -16.69 0.17 4.98
C GLY A 387 -15.52 -0.22 5.90
N GLY A 388 -15.41 -1.52 6.22
CA GLY A 388 -14.52 -2.07 7.23
C GLY A 388 -14.99 -1.84 8.68
N PHE A 389 -14.40 -2.58 9.62
CA PHE A 389 -14.70 -2.49 11.06
C PHE A 389 -13.63 -1.69 11.83
N ASP A 390 -14.00 -1.17 13.02
CA ASP A 390 -13.10 -0.47 13.96
C ASP A 390 -11.82 -1.26 14.34
N LYS A 391 -11.82 -2.57 14.08
CA LYS A 391 -10.69 -3.48 14.29
C LYS A 391 -10.53 -4.40 13.08
N PRO A 392 -9.28 -4.74 12.68
CA PRO A 392 -9.03 -5.63 11.56
C PRO A 392 -9.46 -7.07 11.89
N THR A 393 -10.06 -7.70 10.89
CA THR A 393 -10.56 -9.07 10.85
C THR A 393 -9.49 -10.05 10.32
N PRO A 394 -9.72 -11.37 10.35
CA PRO A 394 -8.85 -12.33 9.65
C PRO A 394 -8.71 -12.06 8.14
N ALA A 395 -9.76 -11.57 7.48
CA ALA A 395 -9.74 -11.16 6.06
C ALA A 395 -8.71 -10.05 5.80
N ASP A 396 -8.70 -9.06 6.68
CA ASP A 396 -7.87 -7.86 6.58
C ASP A 396 -6.38 -8.20 6.69
N TYR A 397 -6.04 -9.17 7.54
CA TYR A 397 -4.70 -9.71 7.61
C TYR A 397 -4.35 -10.57 6.37
N LEU A 398 -5.24 -11.46 5.92
CA LEU A 398 -5.02 -12.36 4.78
C LEU A 398 -4.71 -11.61 3.47
N TYR A 399 -5.58 -10.69 3.06
CA TYR A 399 -5.44 -9.97 1.79
C TYR A 399 -4.20 -9.09 1.70
N ARG A 400 -3.60 -8.74 2.84
CA ARG A 400 -2.35 -7.99 2.91
C ARG A 400 -1.12 -8.87 3.09
N MET A 401 -1.31 -10.05 3.68
CA MET A 401 -0.25 -11.03 3.90
C MET A 401 0.08 -11.81 2.62
N ILE A 402 -0.92 -12.25 1.86
CA ILE A 402 -0.72 -13.06 0.65
C ILE A 402 0.18 -12.35 -0.37
N PRO A 403 -0.09 -11.09 -0.81
CA PRO A 403 0.79 -10.41 -1.76
C PRO A 403 2.22 -10.15 -1.24
N ALA A 404 2.39 -10.01 0.07
CA ALA A 404 3.70 -9.85 0.69
C ALA A 404 4.47 -11.19 0.72
N MET A 405 3.79 -12.30 1.00
CA MET A 405 4.35 -13.64 0.97
C MET A 405 4.65 -14.12 -0.46
N GLU A 406 3.78 -13.81 -1.43
CA GLU A 406 4.02 -14.01 -2.87
C GLU A 406 5.30 -13.30 -3.31
N ARG A 407 5.40 -11.99 -3.05
CA ARG A 407 6.57 -11.21 -3.47
C ARG A 407 7.84 -11.67 -2.76
N LEU A 408 7.75 -12.10 -1.50
CA LEU A 408 8.87 -12.69 -0.78
C LEU A 408 9.28 -14.06 -1.35
N ALA A 409 8.34 -14.88 -1.83
CA ALA A 409 8.64 -16.16 -2.47
C ALA A 409 9.35 -15.98 -3.83
N GLU A 410 9.02 -14.92 -4.58
CA GLU A 410 9.74 -14.55 -5.81
C GLU A 410 11.18 -14.08 -5.54
N LEU A 411 11.38 -13.30 -4.46
CA LEU A 411 12.67 -12.70 -4.12
C LEU A 411 13.59 -13.65 -3.34
N GLN A 412 13.01 -14.52 -2.53
CA GLN A 412 13.69 -15.49 -1.66
C GLN A 412 13.00 -16.88 -1.77
N PRO A 413 13.08 -17.56 -2.92
CA PRO A 413 12.44 -18.88 -3.12
C PRO A 413 12.95 -19.99 -2.19
N GLY A 414 14.09 -19.75 -1.51
CA GLY A 414 14.65 -20.61 -0.46
C GLY A 414 14.06 -20.40 0.94
N ASP A 415 13.22 -19.38 1.17
CA ASP A 415 12.47 -19.24 2.43
C ASP A 415 11.29 -20.24 2.43
N LEU A 416 11.57 -21.44 2.96
CA LEU A 416 10.59 -22.51 3.07
C LEU A 416 9.47 -22.15 4.06
N GLU A 417 9.73 -21.39 5.12
CA GLU A 417 8.69 -21.01 6.10
C GLU A 417 7.69 -20.04 5.47
N ASN A 418 8.17 -19.01 4.76
CA ASN A 418 7.28 -18.14 3.98
C ASN A 418 6.41 -18.94 2.99
N ARG A 419 6.98 -19.96 2.33
CA ARG A 419 6.25 -20.80 1.37
C ARG A 419 5.25 -21.75 2.03
N TYR A 420 5.53 -22.33 3.21
CA TYR A 420 4.55 -23.10 3.99
C TYR A 420 3.37 -22.21 4.40
N HIS A 421 3.67 -21.05 4.99
CA HIS A 421 2.64 -20.10 5.42
C HIS A 421 1.80 -19.57 4.25
N LEU A 422 2.40 -19.36 3.07
CA LEU A 422 1.71 -18.97 1.85
C LEU A 422 0.74 -20.06 1.36
N SER A 423 1.15 -21.33 1.34
CA SER A 423 0.26 -22.45 1.00
C SER A 423 -0.93 -22.52 1.95
N ALA A 424 -0.71 -22.40 3.26
CA ALA A 424 -1.77 -22.34 4.25
C ALA A 424 -2.69 -21.12 4.05
N ALA A 425 -2.13 -19.93 3.80
CA ALA A 425 -2.90 -18.72 3.54
C ALA A 425 -3.79 -18.85 2.29
N TYR A 426 -3.33 -19.50 1.23
CA TYR A 426 -4.17 -19.82 0.07
C TYR A 426 -5.29 -20.83 0.43
N ARG A 427 -5.06 -21.83 1.29
CA ARG A 427 -6.16 -22.71 1.80
C ARG A 427 -7.22 -21.87 2.52
N TRP A 428 -6.79 -20.95 3.38
CA TRP A 428 -7.65 -20.09 4.21
C TRP A 428 -8.45 -19.07 3.39
N ASN A 429 -7.86 -18.59 2.29
CA ASN A 429 -8.49 -17.73 1.28
C ASN A 429 -9.24 -18.55 0.18
N ASN A 430 -9.29 -19.88 0.28
CA ASN A 430 -9.88 -20.79 -0.71
C ASN A 430 -9.32 -20.63 -2.16
N ASP A 431 -8.07 -20.16 -2.34
CA ASP A 431 -7.38 -20.35 -3.62
C ASP A 431 -6.84 -21.78 -3.69
N GLN A 432 -7.73 -22.70 -4.08
CA GLN A 432 -7.45 -24.12 -4.19
C GLN A 432 -6.33 -24.46 -5.18
N LEU A 433 -6.13 -23.63 -6.21
CA LEU A 433 -5.13 -23.89 -7.24
C LEU A 433 -3.76 -23.43 -6.78
N ALA A 434 -3.65 -22.24 -6.21
CA ALA A 434 -2.41 -21.75 -5.63
C ALA A 434 -2.00 -22.56 -4.40
N ALA A 435 -2.93 -22.90 -3.50
CA ALA A 435 -2.67 -23.71 -2.31
C ALA A 435 -2.06 -25.09 -2.64
N ILE A 436 -2.56 -25.76 -3.69
CA ILE A 436 -2.01 -27.03 -4.18
C ILE A 436 -0.67 -26.77 -4.90
N ALA A 437 -0.59 -25.81 -5.83
CA ALA A 437 0.61 -25.57 -6.62
C ALA A 437 1.83 -25.20 -5.75
N THR A 438 1.68 -24.29 -4.77
CA THR A 438 2.76 -23.90 -3.85
C THR A 438 3.26 -25.10 -3.03
N ALA A 439 2.36 -25.99 -2.61
CA ALA A 439 2.72 -27.20 -1.87
C ALA A 439 3.35 -28.28 -2.77
N GLU A 440 2.85 -28.49 -4.00
CA GLU A 440 3.47 -29.40 -4.97
C GLU A 440 4.90 -28.96 -5.32
N THR A 441 5.14 -27.66 -5.49
CA THR A 441 6.49 -27.12 -5.71
C THR A 441 7.38 -27.24 -4.46
N LEU A 442 6.84 -27.07 -3.24
CA LEU A 442 7.59 -27.34 -2.00
C LEU A 442 8.04 -28.80 -1.90
N VAL A 443 7.15 -29.75 -2.20
CA VAL A 443 7.49 -31.19 -2.25
C VAL A 443 8.48 -31.51 -3.37
N GLN A 444 8.54 -30.72 -4.45
CA GLN A 444 9.55 -30.91 -5.51
C GLN A 444 10.92 -30.33 -5.12
N ASP A 445 10.96 -29.15 -4.52
CA ASP A 445 12.21 -28.42 -4.22
C ASP A 445 12.97 -28.98 -3.00
N ILE A 446 12.28 -29.57 -2.01
CA ILE A 446 12.91 -30.07 -0.79
C ILE A 446 13.54 -31.45 -1.07
N PRO A 447 14.88 -31.60 -1.04
CA PRO A 447 15.53 -32.86 -1.39
C PRO A 447 15.24 -33.96 -0.36
N ASP A 448 15.25 -35.22 -0.81
CA ASP A 448 14.98 -36.40 0.03
C ASP A 448 15.91 -36.52 1.26
N THR A 449 17.08 -35.88 1.23
CA THR A 449 18.01 -35.76 2.37
C THR A 449 17.50 -34.90 3.53
N ARG A 450 16.33 -34.27 3.40
CA ARG A 450 15.67 -33.47 4.46
C ARG A 450 14.27 -34.02 4.77
N PRO A 451 14.15 -35.29 5.21
CA PRO A 451 12.89 -36.04 5.24
C PRO A 451 11.77 -35.37 6.06
N ALA A 452 12.06 -34.78 7.21
CA ALA A 452 11.04 -34.08 8.01
C ALA A 452 10.46 -32.84 7.32
N LEU A 453 11.29 -32.03 6.65
CA LEU A 453 10.79 -30.89 5.86
C LEU A 453 9.94 -31.38 4.68
N ARG A 454 10.38 -32.45 4.02
CA ARG A 454 9.65 -33.07 2.91
C ARG A 454 8.30 -33.64 3.37
N ALA A 455 8.25 -34.25 4.56
CA ALA A 455 7.02 -34.72 5.19
C ALA A 455 6.06 -33.56 5.51
N ARG A 456 6.52 -32.47 6.15
CA ARG A 456 5.68 -31.27 6.38
C ARG A 456 5.08 -30.72 5.08
N ALA A 457 5.88 -30.64 4.01
CA ALA A 457 5.39 -30.22 2.69
C ALA A 457 4.33 -31.17 2.11
N MET A 458 4.49 -32.49 2.29
CA MET A 458 3.50 -33.49 1.86
C MET A 458 2.22 -33.43 2.71
N LEU A 459 2.32 -33.11 4.01
CA LEU A 459 1.16 -32.88 4.87
C LEU A 459 0.39 -31.62 4.49
N ASP A 460 1.07 -30.51 4.22
CA ASP A 460 0.42 -29.28 3.75
C ASP A 460 -0.18 -29.44 2.34
N LEU A 461 0.43 -30.24 1.47
CA LEU A 461 -0.14 -30.64 0.18
C LEU A 461 -1.43 -31.45 0.36
N ALA A 462 -1.42 -32.46 1.25
CA ALA A 462 -2.60 -33.25 1.57
C ALA A 462 -3.75 -32.36 2.08
N TRP A 463 -3.47 -31.40 2.97
CA TRP A 463 -4.47 -30.42 3.42
C TRP A 463 -4.99 -29.52 2.28
N SER A 464 -4.14 -29.08 1.35
CA SER A 464 -4.58 -28.31 0.19
C SER A 464 -5.50 -29.11 -0.74
N ARG A 465 -5.25 -30.43 -0.89
CA ARG A 465 -6.14 -31.34 -1.63
C ARG A 465 -7.46 -31.59 -0.88
N ILE A 466 -7.45 -31.77 0.44
CA ILE A 466 -8.66 -31.89 1.26
C ILE A 466 -9.51 -30.61 1.18
N ALA A 467 -8.89 -29.43 1.23
CA ALA A 467 -9.55 -28.13 1.12
C ALA A 467 -10.34 -28.00 -0.19
N ARG A 468 -9.72 -28.36 -1.32
CA ARG A 468 -10.39 -28.42 -2.63
C ARG A 468 -11.63 -29.34 -2.62
N VAL A 469 -11.49 -30.57 -2.13
CA VAL A 469 -12.56 -31.58 -2.17
C VAL A 469 -13.73 -31.19 -1.26
N SER A 470 -13.43 -30.72 -0.05
CA SER A 470 -14.41 -30.30 0.94
C SER A 470 -15.14 -29.01 0.57
N TRP A 471 -14.50 -28.07 -0.11
CA TRP A 471 -15.17 -26.87 -0.61
C TRP A 471 -16.12 -27.18 -1.78
N ASN A 472 -15.60 -27.88 -2.80
CA ASN A 472 -16.33 -28.19 -4.03
C ASN A 472 -17.40 -29.27 -3.82
N ARG A 473 -17.28 -30.07 -2.76
CA ARG A 473 -18.15 -31.21 -2.39
C ARG A 473 -18.18 -32.35 -3.42
N THR A 474 -17.24 -32.35 -4.38
CA THR A 474 -16.96 -33.44 -5.32
C THR A 474 -16.19 -34.56 -4.61
N LEU A 475 -16.89 -35.36 -3.80
CA LEU A 475 -16.26 -36.40 -2.95
C LEU A 475 -15.55 -37.50 -3.76
N ASP A 476 -15.93 -37.68 -5.02
CA ASP A 476 -15.31 -38.57 -5.99
C ASP A 476 -14.08 -37.99 -6.71
N ASP A 477 -13.69 -36.73 -6.44
CA ASP A 477 -12.47 -36.13 -6.98
C ASP A 477 -11.22 -36.92 -6.48
N PRO A 478 -10.40 -37.49 -7.37
CA PRO A 478 -9.23 -38.30 -7.00
C PRO A 478 -8.18 -37.55 -6.17
N GLN A 479 -8.29 -36.22 -6.02
CA GLN A 479 -7.48 -35.44 -5.09
C GLN A 479 -7.60 -35.95 -3.64
N ILE A 480 -8.74 -36.49 -3.19
CA ILE A 480 -8.87 -37.02 -1.81
C ILE A 480 -8.05 -38.30 -1.58
N GLN A 481 -7.93 -39.14 -2.62
CA GLN A 481 -7.11 -40.35 -2.57
C GLN A 481 -5.61 -40.03 -2.64
N ARG A 482 -5.24 -38.94 -3.33
CA ARG A 482 -3.88 -38.38 -3.28
C ARG A 482 -3.57 -37.84 -1.88
N ALA A 483 -4.47 -37.06 -1.29
CA ALA A 483 -4.30 -36.49 0.04
C ALA A 483 -4.05 -37.57 1.11
N TYR A 484 -4.87 -38.64 1.10
CA TYR A 484 -4.66 -39.78 1.99
C TYR A 484 -3.26 -40.37 1.83
N LYS A 485 -2.84 -40.62 0.58
CA LYS A 485 -1.52 -41.20 0.30
C LYS A 485 -0.36 -40.25 0.67
N GLU A 486 -0.50 -38.96 0.41
CA GLU A 486 0.53 -37.96 0.74
C GLU A 486 0.71 -37.83 2.26
N ALA A 487 -0.38 -37.91 3.03
CA ALA A 487 -0.32 -38.02 4.49
C ALA A 487 0.27 -39.36 4.98
N GLU A 488 -0.07 -40.47 4.32
CA GLU A 488 0.45 -41.82 4.65
C GLU A 488 1.97 -41.92 4.38
N ASP A 489 2.43 -41.44 3.24
CA ASP A 489 3.85 -41.44 2.87
C ASP A 489 4.63 -40.41 3.70
N ALA A 490 4.04 -39.26 4.06
CA ALA A 490 4.64 -38.32 5.01
C ALA A 490 4.82 -38.95 6.41
N PHE A 491 3.79 -39.61 6.94
CA PHE A 491 3.82 -40.29 8.24
C PHE A 491 4.91 -41.38 8.33
N LYS A 492 5.21 -42.05 7.20
CA LYS A 492 6.32 -43.01 7.08
C LYS A 492 7.70 -42.35 6.96
N LEU A 493 7.77 -41.11 6.45
CA LEU A 493 9.01 -40.41 6.11
C LEU A 493 9.65 -39.67 7.29
N THR A 494 8.87 -39.23 8.26
CA THR A 494 9.33 -38.42 9.42
C THR A 494 9.05 -39.13 10.74
N ASP A 495 9.96 -39.00 11.70
CA ASP A 495 9.76 -39.46 13.08
C ASP A 495 9.50 -38.31 14.07
N GLN A 496 9.23 -37.10 13.58
CA GLN A 496 8.82 -35.98 14.45
C GLN A 496 7.40 -36.22 14.99
N PRO A 497 7.17 -36.25 16.32
CA PRO A 497 5.85 -36.54 16.89
C PRO A 497 4.73 -35.61 16.42
N LEU A 498 5.05 -34.34 16.14
CA LEU A 498 4.09 -33.37 15.61
C LEU A 498 3.62 -33.75 14.21
N ASP A 499 4.54 -34.10 13.31
CA ASP A 499 4.22 -34.57 11.97
C ASP A 499 3.49 -35.92 12.00
N LYS A 500 3.85 -36.84 12.91
CA LYS A 500 3.14 -38.12 13.10
C LYS A 500 1.67 -37.88 13.48
N PHE A 501 1.41 -37.01 14.46
CA PHE A 501 0.06 -36.58 14.83
C PHE A 501 -0.68 -36.00 13.61
N VAL A 502 -0.08 -35.02 12.93
CA VAL A 502 -0.71 -34.36 11.77
C VAL A 502 -0.99 -35.39 10.67
N GLY A 503 -0.06 -36.29 10.35
CA GLY A 503 -0.22 -37.33 9.33
C GLY A 503 -1.39 -38.27 9.63
N ALA A 504 -1.45 -38.83 10.84
CA ALA A 504 -2.56 -39.69 11.26
C ALA A 504 -3.91 -38.95 11.21
N TYR A 505 -3.94 -37.71 11.73
CA TYR A 505 -5.14 -36.87 11.71
C TYR A 505 -5.59 -36.49 10.27
N THR A 506 -4.64 -36.26 9.36
CA THR A 506 -4.88 -35.93 7.94
C THR A 506 -5.38 -37.15 7.14
N MET A 507 -4.89 -38.36 7.45
CA MET A 507 -5.44 -39.61 6.90
C MET A 507 -6.89 -39.82 7.34
N ALA A 508 -7.21 -39.61 8.62
CA ALA A 508 -8.58 -39.65 9.11
C ALA A 508 -9.49 -38.60 8.45
N TYR A 509 -9.00 -37.38 8.24
CA TYR A 509 -9.72 -36.33 7.50
C TYR A 509 -9.96 -36.66 6.03
N SER A 510 -8.97 -37.26 5.37
CA SER A 510 -9.11 -37.72 3.98
C SER A 510 -10.20 -38.80 3.87
N LEU A 511 -10.29 -39.69 4.85
CA LEU A 511 -11.37 -40.68 4.95
C LEU A 511 -12.74 -40.03 5.19
N ALA A 512 -12.83 -38.97 6.02
CA ALA A 512 -14.10 -38.28 6.29
C ALA A 512 -14.82 -37.80 5.01
N PHE A 513 -14.07 -37.36 4.00
CA PHE A 513 -14.58 -36.94 2.68
C PHE A 513 -14.54 -38.06 1.60
N THR A 514 -14.12 -39.29 1.93
CA THR A 514 -14.03 -40.40 0.96
C THR A 514 -15.37 -41.14 0.81
N PRO A 515 -15.89 -41.35 -0.42
CA PRO A 515 -17.06 -42.19 -0.68
C PRO A 515 -16.83 -43.64 -0.22
N LYS A 516 -17.82 -44.24 0.43
CA LYS A 516 -17.72 -45.58 1.07
C LYS A 516 -16.56 -45.67 2.10
N ARG A 517 -16.39 -44.60 2.88
CA ARG A 517 -15.42 -44.44 3.97
C ARG A 517 -15.21 -45.71 4.81
N ASP A 518 -13.95 -46.09 4.98
CA ASP A 518 -13.54 -47.11 5.94
C ASP A 518 -13.49 -46.51 7.36
N ASN A 519 -14.53 -46.79 8.15
CA ASN A 519 -14.59 -46.36 9.55
C ASN A 519 -13.58 -47.10 10.46
N GLN A 520 -13.09 -48.29 10.09
CA GLN A 520 -12.07 -49.01 10.85
C GLN A 520 -10.66 -48.44 10.62
N ALA A 521 -10.34 -48.00 9.39
CA ALA A 521 -9.15 -47.20 9.14
C ALA A 521 -9.25 -45.83 9.83
N MET A 522 -10.41 -45.15 9.75
CA MET A 522 -10.58 -43.86 10.40
C MET A 522 -10.47 -43.93 11.94
N LEU A 523 -11.01 -44.97 12.58
CA LEU A 523 -10.87 -45.19 14.02
C LEU A 523 -9.40 -45.37 14.43
N ARG A 524 -8.64 -46.19 13.68
CA ARG A 524 -7.20 -46.38 13.91
C ARG A 524 -6.45 -45.06 13.77
N HIS A 525 -6.59 -44.37 12.64
CA HIS A 525 -5.93 -43.09 12.39
C HIS A 525 -6.24 -42.00 13.43
N LEU A 526 -7.48 -41.95 13.96
CA LEU A 526 -7.81 -41.03 15.05
C LEU A 526 -7.27 -41.48 16.42
N THR A 527 -7.08 -42.79 16.64
CA THR A 527 -6.44 -43.32 17.85
C THR A 527 -4.94 -43.02 17.83
N ASP A 528 -4.27 -43.35 16.73
CA ASP A 528 -2.85 -43.04 16.49
C ASP A 528 -2.59 -41.53 16.62
N ALA A 529 -3.46 -40.70 16.03
CA ALA A 529 -3.39 -39.23 16.16
C ALA A 529 -3.52 -38.77 17.62
N ARG A 530 -4.42 -39.36 18.41
CA ARG A 530 -4.58 -39.06 19.84
C ARG A 530 -3.33 -39.42 20.63
N GLU A 531 -2.75 -40.59 20.36
CA GLU A 531 -1.54 -41.07 21.05
C GLU A 531 -0.33 -40.19 20.74
N TRP A 532 -0.11 -39.82 19.47
CA TRP A 532 0.97 -38.89 19.11
C TRP A 532 0.70 -37.47 19.65
N TYR A 533 -0.54 -36.98 19.59
CA TYR A 533 -0.87 -35.63 20.06
C TYR A 533 -0.64 -35.47 21.56
N LEU A 534 -1.11 -36.41 22.39
CA LEU A 534 -1.01 -36.31 23.85
C LEU A 534 0.42 -36.52 24.39
N GLN A 535 1.38 -36.92 23.54
CA GLN A 535 2.81 -36.92 23.86
C GLN A 535 3.49 -35.56 23.62
N LEU A 536 2.83 -34.61 22.95
CA LEU A 536 3.42 -33.31 22.62
C LEU A 536 3.44 -32.37 23.85
N PRO A 537 4.56 -31.66 24.12
CA PRO A 537 4.61 -30.67 25.19
C PRO A 537 3.52 -29.60 25.05
N GLY A 538 2.62 -29.52 26.03
CA GLY A 538 1.51 -28.57 26.05
C GLY A 538 0.20 -29.05 25.42
N ALA A 539 0.15 -30.25 24.84
CA ALA A 539 -1.12 -30.88 24.46
C ALA A 539 -1.93 -31.33 25.69
N THR A 540 -3.25 -31.39 25.56
CA THR A 540 -4.18 -31.79 26.64
C THR A 540 -5.33 -32.65 26.11
N PRO A 541 -6.01 -33.44 26.97
CA PRO A 541 -7.25 -34.14 26.58
C PRO A 541 -8.34 -33.19 26.07
N ALA A 542 -8.48 -32.01 26.68
CA ALA A 542 -9.46 -31.00 26.27
C ALA A 542 -9.15 -30.39 24.87
N SER A 543 -7.87 -30.16 24.56
CA SER A 543 -7.47 -29.69 23.23
C SER A 543 -7.61 -30.79 22.16
N TRP A 544 -7.37 -32.05 22.50
CA TRP A 544 -7.72 -33.18 21.64
C TRP A 544 -9.24 -33.29 21.41
N GLN A 545 -10.05 -33.20 22.48
CA GLN A 545 -11.51 -33.22 22.39
C GLN A 545 -12.04 -32.12 21.46
N TYR A 546 -11.46 -30.91 21.52
CA TYR A 546 -11.80 -29.82 20.60
C TYR A 546 -11.58 -30.20 19.14
N LEU A 547 -10.45 -30.82 18.79
CA LEU A 547 -10.15 -31.25 17.41
C LEU A 547 -11.20 -32.24 16.88
N LEU A 548 -11.74 -33.13 17.72
CA LEU A 548 -12.83 -34.04 17.34
C LEU A 548 -14.22 -33.37 17.28
N SER A 549 -14.39 -32.19 17.87
CA SER A 549 -15.70 -31.55 18.09
C SER A 549 -16.17 -30.62 16.97
N ASN A 550 -15.36 -30.42 15.92
CA ASN A 550 -15.76 -29.67 14.72
C ASN A 550 -16.85 -30.42 13.94
N ASP A 551 -17.72 -29.72 13.21
CA ASP A 551 -18.91 -30.34 12.61
C ASP A 551 -18.60 -31.43 11.55
N THR A 552 -17.45 -31.36 10.87
CA THR A 552 -17.00 -32.41 9.94
C THR A 552 -16.73 -33.74 10.66
N LEU A 553 -15.95 -33.74 11.75
CA LEU A 553 -15.72 -34.98 12.52
C LEU A 553 -16.89 -35.34 13.42
N LYS A 554 -17.48 -34.38 14.15
CA LYS A 554 -18.59 -34.60 15.07
C LYS A 554 -19.78 -35.31 14.42
N GLY A 555 -20.16 -34.91 13.20
CA GLY A 555 -21.23 -35.57 12.45
C GLY A 555 -20.87 -36.99 11.98
N VAL A 556 -19.58 -37.27 11.75
CA VAL A 556 -19.08 -38.60 11.37
C VAL A 556 -19.00 -39.54 12.58
N LEU A 557 -18.44 -39.06 13.69
CA LEU A 557 -18.22 -39.86 14.90
C LEU A 557 -19.54 -40.20 15.61
N ALA A 558 -20.52 -39.30 15.60
CA ALA A 558 -21.85 -39.56 16.15
C ALA A 558 -22.71 -40.52 15.30
N ALA A 559 -22.33 -40.80 14.05
CA ALA A 559 -23.13 -41.60 13.11
C ALA A 559 -22.80 -43.11 13.11
N ASP A 560 -21.69 -43.53 13.73
CA ASP A 560 -21.31 -44.95 13.82
C ASP A 560 -20.82 -45.29 15.25
N PRO A 561 -21.48 -46.22 15.97
CA PRO A 561 -21.07 -46.67 17.30
C PRO A 561 -19.62 -47.17 17.41
N ILE A 562 -18.96 -47.52 16.30
CA ILE A 562 -17.55 -47.93 16.30
C ILE A 562 -16.61 -46.85 16.86
N PHE A 563 -17.02 -45.57 16.79
CA PHE A 563 -16.25 -44.45 17.34
C PHE A 563 -16.53 -44.17 18.82
N ALA A 564 -17.48 -44.88 19.45
CA ALA A 564 -17.82 -44.67 20.86
C ALA A 564 -16.62 -44.73 21.83
N PRO A 565 -15.57 -45.56 21.64
CA PRO A 565 -14.38 -45.52 22.49
C PRO A 565 -13.61 -44.19 22.44
N LEU A 566 -13.53 -43.54 21.27
CA LEU A 566 -12.91 -42.20 21.14
C LEU A 566 -13.77 -41.10 21.75
N ILE A 567 -15.09 -41.28 21.79
CA ILE A 567 -16.04 -40.34 22.41
C ILE A 567 -16.07 -40.51 23.94
N ALA A 568 -15.90 -41.74 24.43
CA ALA A 568 -15.84 -42.06 25.86
C ALA A 568 -14.47 -41.79 26.50
N ALA A 569 -13.40 -41.69 25.71
CA ALA A 569 -12.05 -41.35 26.16
C ALA A 569 -11.74 -39.83 26.11
N GLN A 570 -12.74 -39.01 26.41
CA GLN A 570 -12.69 -37.55 26.48
C GLN A 570 -12.41 -37.07 27.91
#